data_AF-A0A9P6C2R2-F1
#
_entry.id   AF-A0A9P6C2R2-F1
#
_cell.length_a   1.000
_cell.length_b   1.000
_cell.length_c   1.000
_cell.angle_alpha   90.00
_cell.angle_beta   90.00
_cell.angle_gamma   90.00
#
_symmetry.space_group_name_H-M   'P 1'
#
loop_
_entity.id
_entity.type
_entity.pdbx_description
1 polymer ?
#
loop_
_entity_poly.entity_id
_entity_poly.type
_entity_poly.pdbx_seq_one_letter_code
_entity_poly.pdbx_strand_id
1 'polypeptide(L)'
;LLCSIELVVDAMKTVKREEEDHRTLSALLGRFRGSRSMTYLADRKRALLWHGSVVLRRMAMINEDRQQTSGEQRDTSRIRRLSRAITAWDAREAKDTCHDGSQDSISSYGSTSSYPNSSDDPLNDFPNPPTLPIAGYAVVLSDLVLIGECVSGTSGYYNLIDDLGLVRIFSTEDYGEETSILEYNIVTNTVGAATATLEVIPVDSAESNLGEMTPRIERLHISLLDLALGASTSSDLNRDWLSALRYSANYTIQIWCRPWKAHKGGDDTAQVLASLVGSGLPLPRSPSGLIPHSNSREGGASIQEREERGWWSICFHQVMNAKRQIAPRIG
;
A
#
# COMPACT_ATOMS: atom_id res chain seq x y z
N LEU A 1 28.59 -7.00 -33.34
CA LEU A 1 29.00 -7.70 -32.09
C LEU A 1 29.16 -6.72 -30.92
N LEU A 2 29.93 -5.64 -31.05
CA LEU A 2 30.14 -4.66 -29.96
C LEU A 2 28.85 -4.04 -29.40
N CYS A 3 27.93 -3.56 -30.26
CA CYS A 3 26.63 -3.03 -29.81
C CYS A 3 25.76 -4.03 -29.04
N SER A 4 25.92 -5.34 -29.30
CA SER A 4 25.21 -6.37 -28.56
C SER A 4 25.77 -6.55 -27.15
N ILE A 5 27.08 -6.37 -26.97
CA ILE A 5 27.73 -6.48 -25.66
C ILE A 5 27.34 -5.28 -24.79
N GLU A 6 27.37 -4.07 -25.34
CA GLU A 6 26.97 -2.85 -24.62
C GLU A 6 25.53 -2.94 -24.12
N LEU A 7 24.61 -3.38 -24.99
CA LEU A 7 23.19 -3.51 -24.63
C LEU A 7 22.98 -4.58 -23.54
N VAL A 8 23.72 -5.69 -23.58
CA VAL A 8 23.70 -6.73 -22.54
C VAL A 8 24.24 -6.20 -21.21
N VAL A 9 25.39 -5.51 -21.22
CA VAL A 9 26.00 -4.91 -20.02
C VAL A 9 25.05 -3.90 -19.38
N ASP A 10 24.42 -3.09 -20.21
CA ASP A 10 23.43 -2.13 -19.77
C ASP A 10 22.18 -2.79 -19.15
N ALA A 11 21.67 -3.86 -19.78
CA ALA A 11 20.56 -4.62 -19.23
C ALA A 11 20.93 -5.22 -17.86
N MET A 12 22.13 -5.80 -17.74
CA MET A 12 22.63 -6.32 -16.47
C MET A 12 22.75 -5.24 -15.39
N LYS A 13 23.20 -4.03 -15.75
CA LYS A 13 23.25 -2.89 -14.81
C LYS A 13 21.86 -2.48 -14.33
N THR A 14 20.87 -2.46 -15.21
CA THR A 14 19.48 -2.17 -14.85
C THR A 14 18.93 -3.22 -13.89
N VAL A 15 19.07 -4.51 -14.19
CA VAL A 15 18.55 -5.57 -13.31
C VAL A 15 19.27 -5.58 -11.96
N LYS A 16 20.58 -5.32 -11.95
CA LYS A 16 21.34 -5.18 -10.69
C LYS A 16 20.81 -4.03 -9.82
N ARG A 17 20.40 -2.92 -10.43
CA ARG A 17 19.80 -1.79 -9.70
C ARG A 17 18.44 -2.16 -9.13
N GLU A 18 17.56 -2.77 -9.94
CA GLU A 18 16.24 -3.22 -9.49
C GLU A 18 16.33 -4.23 -8.32
N GLU A 19 17.33 -5.11 -8.35
CA GLU A 19 17.59 -6.06 -7.25
C GLU A 19 18.01 -5.34 -5.95
N GLU A 20 18.84 -4.30 -6.04
CA GLU A 20 19.24 -3.51 -4.87
C GLU A 20 18.07 -2.69 -4.30
N ASP A 21 17.23 -2.13 -5.18
CA ASP A 21 16.01 -1.43 -4.80
C ASP A 21 15.04 -2.38 -4.09
N HIS A 22 14.89 -3.61 -4.59
CA HIS A 22 14.07 -4.65 -3.97
C HIS A 22 14.59 -5.07 -2.59
N ARG A 23 15.91 -5.20 -2.41
CA ARG A 23 16.52 -5.49 -1.10
C ARG A 23 16.28 -4.36 -0.12
N THR A 24 16.45 -3.12 -0.58
CA THR A 24 16.20 -1.92 0.22
C THR A 24 14.73 -1.87 0.65
N LEU A 25 13.80 -2.08 -0.29
CA LEU A 25 12.38 -2.16 -0.01
C LEU A 25 12.05 -3.27 0.99
N SER A 26 12.61 -4.47 0.81
CA SER A 26 12.41 -5.61 1.73
C SER A 26 12.90 -5.28 3.14
N ALA A 27 14.08 -4.65 3.26
CA ALA A 27 14.63 -4.22 4.54
C ALA A 27 13.75 -3.13 5.20
N LEU A 28 13.22 -2.18 4.42
CA LEU A 28 12.30 -1.16 4.91
C LEU A 28 10.98 -1.77 5.39
N LEU A 29 10.38 -2.68 4.61
CA LEU A 29 9.12 -3.35 4.97
C LEU A 29 9.26 -4.22 6.23
N GLY A 30 10.42 -4.84 6.44
CA GLY A 30 10.74 -5.57 7.67
C GLY A 30 10.71 -4.71 8.94
N ARG A 31 10.78 -3.38 8.82
CA ARG A 31 10.68 -2.45 9.94
C ARG A 31 9.24 -2.14 10.34
N PHE A 32 8.27 -2.39 9.46
CA PHE A 32 6.87 -2.18 9.77
C PHE A 32 6.27 -3.41 10.45
N ARG A 33 5.64 -3.21 11.61
CA ARG A 33 4.82 -4.21 12.29
C ARG A 33 3.38 -4.03 11.86
N GLY A 34 2.76 -5.13 11.44
CA GLY A 34 1.36 -5.17 11.05
C GLY A 34 0.77 -6.55 11.34
N SER A 35 -0.56 -6.63 11.32
CA SER A 35 -1.30 -7.89 11.49
C SER A 35 -1.05 -8.90 10.36
N ARG A 36 -0.47 -8.46 9.23
CA ARG A 36 -0.16 -9.26 8.05
C ARG A 36 1.29 -9.10 7.67
N SER A 37 1.93 -10.19 7.23
CA SER A 37 3.29 -10.14 6.67
C SER A 37 3.29 -9.21 5.46
N MET A 38 4.05 -8.12 5.48
CA MET A 38 4.15 -7.17 4.36
C MET A 38 5.12 -7.61 3.27
N THR A 39 5.67 -8.83 3.36
CA THR A 39 6.63 -9.35 2.39
C THR A 39 6.06 -9.40 0.97
N TYR A 40 4.76 -9.57 0.80
CA TYR A 40 4.09 -9.52 -0.51
C TYR A 40 4.12 -8.12 -1.15
N LEU A 41 4.35 -7.05 -0.36
CA LEU A 41 4.49 -5.69 -0.87
C LEU A 41 5.83 -5.45 -1.54
N ALA A 42 6.84 -6.28 -1.24
CA ALA A 42 8.12 -6.32 -1.92
C ALA A 42 8.00 -6.98 -3.31
N ASP A 43 6.87 -6.80 -4.01
CA ASP A 43 6.78 -7.22 -5.41
C ASP A 43 7.77 -6.39 -6.22
N ARG A 44 8.62 -7.07 -6.99
CA ARG A 44 9.64 -6.47 -7.85
C ARG A 44 9.07 -5.56 -8.94
N LYS A 45 7.76 -5.62 -9.17
CA LYS A 45 7.05 -4.66 -10.05
C LYS A 45 6.87 -3.28 -9.43
N ARG A 46 7.04 -3.15 -8.10
CA ARG A 46 6.86 -1.89 -7.37
C ARG A 46 8.21 -1.21 -7.19
N ALA A 47 8.34 -0.03 -7.78
CA ALA A 47 9.53 0.78 -7.58
C ALA A 47 9.41 1.56 -6.26
N LEU A 48 10.46 1.54 -5.45
CA LEU A 48 10.61 2.45 -4.31
C LEU A 48 10.94 3.84 -4.86
N LEU A 49 10.06 4.81 -4.65
CA LEU A 49 10.26 6.17 -5.15
C LEU A 49 10.84 7.09 -4.08
N TRP A 50 10.35 6.97 -2.84
CA TRP A 50 10.79 7.79 -1.73
C TRP A 50 10.49 7.13 -0.39
N HIS A 51 11.28 7.42 0.63
CA HIS A 51 10.96 7.05 2.01
C HIS A 51 11.55 8.05 3.00
N GLY A 52 10.88 8.28 4.13
CA GLY A 52 11.36 9.26 5.11
C GLY A 52 10.38 9.53 6.25
N SER A 53 10.84 10.33 7.20
CA SER A 53 10.05 10.74 8.36
C SER A 53 9.05 11.83 7.96
N VAL A 54 7.80 11.66 8.38
CA VAL A 54 6.70 12.56 8.04
C VAL A 54 5.84 12.84 9.25
N VAL A 55 5.12 13.96 9.23
CA VAL A 55 4.05 14.26 10.17
C VAL A 55 2.74 14.22 9.41
N LEU A 56 1.80 13.44 9.93
CA LEU A 56 0.49 13.24 9.33
C LEU A 56 -0.58 13.93 10.15
N ARG A 57 -1.51 14.58 9.46
CA ARG A 57 -2.71 15.16 10.05
C ARG A 57 -3.90 14.75 9.19
N ARG A 58 -4.81 13.99 9.79
CA ARG A 58 -6.08 13.65 9.15
C ARG A 58 -6.96 14.89 9.12
N MET A 59 -7.44 15.29 7.95
CA MET A 59 -8.42 16.36 7.85
C MET A 59 -9.81 15.76 8.07
N ALA A 60 -10.54 16.28 9.05
CA ALA A 60 -11.96 15.98 9.16
C ALA A 60 -12.63 16.56 7.91
N MET A 61 -13.28 15.71 7.12
CA MET A 61 -14.18 16.18 6.06
C MET A 61 -15.26 17.01 6.76
N ILE A 62 -15.15 18.33 6.67
CA ILE A 62 -16.23 19.22 7.05
C ILE A 62 -17.34 18.89 6.07
N ASN A 63 -18.33 18.12 6.50
CA ASN A 63 -19.46 17.73 5.66
C ASN A 63 -20.35 18.96 5.44
N GLU A 64 -19.88 19.95 4.69
CA GLU A 64 -20.63 21.18 4.41
C GLU A 64 -21.91 20.88 3.61
N ASP A 65 -21.98 19.75 2.91
CA ASP A 65 -23.13 19.37 2.08
C ASP A 65 -24.18 18.46 2.74
N ARG A 66 -24.05 18.10 4.03
CA ARG A 66 -24.97 17.12 4.64
C ARG A 66 -26.32 17.66 5.11
N GLN A 67 -26.67 18.90 4.79
CA GLN A 67 -27.97 19.46 5.17
C GLN A 67 -29.16 19.01 4.29
N GLN A 68 -29.00 18.19 3.24
CA GLN A 68 -30.13 17.90 2.33
C GLN A 68 -30.59 16.43 2.12
N THR A 69 -29.96 15.39 2.69
CA THR A 69 -30.42 13.99 2.47
C THR A 69 -30.37 13.07 3.70
N SER A 70 -30.86 13.53 4.86
CA SER A 70 -30.85 12.78 6.13
C SER A 70 -31.74 11.52 6.20
N GLY A 71 -32.34 11.07 5.08
CA GLY A 71 -33.23 9.91 5.05
C GLY A 71 -32.54 8.54 4.93
N GLU A 72 -31.54 8.39 4.06
CA GLU A 72 -31.11 7.03 3.63
C GLU A 72 -29.75 6.57 4.18
N GLN A 73 -28.87 7.46 4.62
CA GLN A 73 -27.52 7.07 5.05
C GLN A 73 -27.47 6.37 6.42
N ARG A 74 -28.50 6.55 7.27
CA ARG A 74 -28.58 5.88 8.59
C ARG A 74 -28.63 4.36 8.44
N ASP A 75 -29.26 3.86 7.38
CA ASP A 75 -29.44 2.41 7.19
C ASP A 75 -28.13 1.70 6.80
N THR A 76 -27.26 2.33 6.01
CA THR A 76 -25.98 1.69 5.60
C THR A 76 -25.02 1.46 6.78
N SER A 77 -24.98 2.37 7.75
CA SER A 77 -24.16 2.23 8.96
C SER A 77 -24.70 1.14 9.90
N ARG A 78 -26.02 1.00 9.96
CA ARG A 78 -26.72 -0.03 10.73
C ARG A 78 -26.50 -1.41 10.11
N ILE A 79 -26.57 -1.52 8.79
CA ILE A 79 -26.31 -2.76 8.04
C ILE A 79 -24.86 -3.23 8.24
N ARG A 80 -23.87 -2.33 8.23
CA ARG A 80 -22.45 -2.68 8.49
C ARG A 80 -22.18 -3.13 9.93
N ARG A 81 -22.90 -2.57 10.92
CA ARG A 81 -22.82 -3.03 12.31
C ARG A 81 -23.49 -4.39 12.48
N LEU A 82 -24.63 -4.61 11.81
CA LEU A 82 -25.34 -5.88 11.82
C LEU A 82 -24.52 -7.00 11.16
N SER A 83 -23.89 -6.72 10.00
CA SER A 83 -23.05 -7.71 9.33
C SER A 83 -21.86 -8.13 10.19
N ARG A 84 -21.14 -7.18 10.82
CA ARG A 84 -20.05 -7.50 11.77
C ARG A 84 -20.54 -8.30 12.99
N ALA A 85 -21.74 -8.00 13.51
CA ALA A 85 -22.30 -8.73 14.62
C ALA A 85 -22.66 -10.19 14.24
N ILE A 86 -23.20 -10.41 13.04
CA ILE A 86 -23.49 -11.74 12.52
C ILE A 86 -22.19 -12.54 12.32
N THR A 87 -21.17 -11.95 11.70
CA THR A 87 -19.87 -12.65 11.52
C THR A 87 -19.21 -12.99 12.86
N ALA A 88 -19.36 -12.12 13.87
CA ALA A 88 -18.87 -12.38 15.22
C ALA A 88 -19.68 -13.45 15.97
N TRP A 89 -20.98 -13.58 15.67
CA TRP A 89 -21.85 -14.64 16.20
C TRP A 89 -21.47 -16.00 15.60
N ASP A 90 -21.35 -16.08 14.27
CA ASP A 90 -20.98 -17.33 13.57
C ASP A 90 -19.60 -17.84 14.01
N ALA A 91 -18.65 -16.93 14.28
CA ALA A 91 -17.33 -17.28 14.80
C ALA A 91 -17.36 -17.88 16.23
N ARG A 92 -18.38 -17.57 17.03
CA ARG A 92 -18.58 -18.18 18.36
C ARG A 92 -19.24 -19.55 18.23
N GLU A 93 -20.23 -19.68 17.35
CA GLU A 93 -20.94 -20.95 17.14
C GLU A 93 -20.01 -22.04 16.57
N ALA A 94 -19.10 -21.67 15.66
CA ALA A 94 -18.07 -22.57 15.15
C ALA A 94 -17.07 -23.06 16.23
N LYS A 95 -16.96 -22.34 17.35
CA LYS A 95 -16.06 -22.70 18.46
C LYS A 95 -16.71 -23.66 19.46
N ASP A 96 -18.04 -23.69 19.51
CA ASP A 96 -18.78 -24.54 20.46
C ASP A 96 -19.06 -25.96 19.91
N THR A 97 -18.81 -26.23 18.63
CA THR A 97 -18.99 -27.57 18.01
C THR A 97 -17.81 -28.54 18.19
N CYS A 98 -16.79 -28.22 18.98
CA CYS A 98 -15.62 -29.08 19.21
C CYS A 98 -15.51 -29.49 20.69
N HIS A 99 -16.52 -30.18 21.22
CA HIS A 99 -16.46 -30.81 22.53
C HIS A 99 -16.42 -32.33 22.36
N ASP A 100 -15.21 -32.87 22.16
CA ASP A 100 -14.88 -34.24 22.54
C ASP A 100 -14.11 -34.19 23.86
N GLY A 101 -14.48 -35.09 24.76
CA GLY A 101 -14.42 -34.90 26.20
C GLY A 101 -13.01 -34.75 26.79
N SER A 102 -12.88 -33.80 27.71
CA SER A 102 -12.02 -33.95 28.87
C SER A 102 -12.60 -33.12 30.01
N GLN A 103 -13.26 -33.81 30.94
CA GLN A 103 -13.57 -33.27 32.25
C GLN A 103 -12.24 -32.93 32.93
N ASP A 104 -12.05 -31.67 33.30
CA ASP A 104 -11.53 -31.33 34.63
C ASP A 104 -11.61 -29.84 34.92
N SER A 105 -12.05 -29.57 36.15
CA SER A 105 -11.78 -28.39 36.97
C SER A 105 -12.56 -27.10 36.71
N ILE A 106 -13.55 -26.95 37.59
CA ILE A 106 -14.29 -25.76 37.99
C ILE A 106 -13.34 -24.66 38.48
N SER A 107 -13.40 -23.47 37.88
CA SER A 107 -13.11 -22.21 38.59
C SER A 107 -14.00 -21.08 38.10
N SER A 108 -14.83 -20.59 39.01
CA SER A 108 -15.74 -19.46 38.89
C SER A 108 -14.96 -18.13 38.93
N TYR A 109 -15.24 -17.21 38.00
CA TYR A 109 -15.34 -15.74 38.18
C TYR A 109 -16.11 -15.25 36.92
N GLY A 110 -17.34 -14.76 36.96
CA GLY A 110 -17.76 -13.54 37.63
C GLY A 110 -17.54 -12.34 36.69
N SER A 111 -18.47 -12.09 35.76
CA SER A 111 -18.57 -10.80 35.06
C SER A 111 -19.98 -10.59 34.50
N THR A 112 -20.80 -9.90 35.27
CA THR A 112 -22.04 -9.25 34.86
C THR A 112 -21.71 -8.13 33.86
N SER A 113 -21.98 -8.34 32.57
CA SER A 113 -21.99 -7.24 31.60
C SER A 113 -23.35 -6.54 31.66
N SER A 114 -23.42 -5.49 32.47
CA SER A 114 -24.52 -4.54 32.48
C SER A 114 -24.57 -3.83 31.13
N TYR A 115 -25.59 -4.12 30.32
CA TYR A 115 -25.92 -3.32 29.14
C TYR A 115 -26.57 -2.01 29.61
N PRO A 116 -26.01 -0.83 29.31
CA PRO A 116 -26.75 0.41 29.50
C PRO A 116 -27.74 0.55 28.35
N ASN A 117 -29.04 0.46 28.67
CA ASN A 117 -30.08 1.04 27.84
C ASN A 117 -29.86 2.56 27.80
N SER A 118 -29.21 3.08 26.75
CA SER A 118 -29.15 4.53 26.52
C SER A 118 -30.47 4.99 25.92
N SER A 119 -31.33 5.49 26.80
CA SER A 119 -32.32 6.50 26.51
C SER A 119 -31.74 7.62 25.63
N ASP A 120 -32.56 8.11 24.71
CA ASP A 120 -32.33 9.22 23.80
C ASP A 120 -31.59 10.38 24.48
N ASP A 121 -30.28 10.50 24.24
CA ASP A 121 -29.48 11.62 24.72
C ASP A 121 -29.43 12.67 23.59
N PRO A 122 -30.15 13.79 23.73
CA PRO A 122 -30.23 14.78 22.67
C PRO A 122 -28.89 15.51 22.51
N LEU A 123 -28.33 15.42 21.30
CA LEU A 123 -27.53 16.48 20.67
C LEU A 123 -26.35 17.03 21.50
N ASN A 124 -25.37 16.18 21.82
CA ASN A 124 -24.02 16.66 22.09
C ASN A 124 -23.27 16.85 20.76
N ASP A 125 -23.60 17.94 20.04
CA ASP A 125 -22.84 18.48 18.91
C ASP A 125 -21.54 19.15 19.41
N PHE A 126 -20.74 18.44 20.20
CA PHE A 126 -19.42 18.93 20.52
C PHE A 126 -18.53 18.77 19.28
N PRO A 127 -17.87 19.84 18.83
CA PRO A 127 -16.93 19.75 17.72
C PRO A 127 -15.88 18.71 18.07
N ASN A 128 -15.70 17.72 17.19
CA ASN A 128 -14.68 16.68 17.38
C ASN A 128 -13.35 17.35 17.72
N PRO A 129 -12.67 16.92 18.80
CA PRO A 129 -11.40 17.53 19.19
C PRO A 129 -10.42 17.45 18.00
N PRO A 130 -9.60 18.49 17.78
CA PRO A 130 -8.65 18.50 16.69
C PRO A 130 -7.75 17.27 16.80
N THR A 131 -7.68 16.47 15.73
CA THR A 131 -6.81 15.30 15.66
C THR A 131 -5.37 15.74 15.82
N LEU A 132 -4.69 15.19 16.82
CA LEU A 132 -3.28 15.45 17.08
C LEU A 132 -2.43 15.01 15.87
N PRO A 133 -1.37 15.78 15.52
CA PRO A 133 -0.44 15.37 14.47
C PRO A 133 0.26 14.07 14.88
N ILE A 134 0.33 13.13 13.94
CA ILE A 134 0.95 11.80 14.13
C ILE A 134 2.32 11.84 13.47
N ALA A 135 3.38 11.75 14.28
CA ALA A 135 4.74 11.59 13.75
C ALA A 135 4.95 10.14 13.28
N GLY A 136 5.43 9.99 12.05
CA GLY A 136 5.53 8.68 11.41
C GLY A 136 6.65 8.58 10.38
N TYR A 137 6.59 7.49 9.64
CA TYR A 137 7.50 7.17 8.54
C TYR A 137 6.67 6.73 7.35
N ALA A 138 6.94 7.30 6.19
CA ALA A 138 6.27 6.96 4.96
C ALA A 138 7.23 6.27 3.99
N VAL A 139 6.71 5.28 3.27
CA VAL A 139 7.37 4.61 2.14
C VAL A 139 6.46 4.76 0.94
N VAL A 140 6.90 5.53 -0.05
CA VAL A 140 6.17 5.82 -1.28
C VAL A 140 6.68 4.89 -2.37
N LEU A 141 5.80 4.00 -2.81
CA LEU A 141 6.00 3.11 -3.94
C LEU A 141 5.32 3.69 -5.18
N SER A 142 5.63 3.09 -6.33
CA SER A 142 5.03 3.44 -7.61
C SER A 142 3.51 3.45 -7.62
N ASP A 143 2.86 2.61 -6.82
CA ASP A 143 1.40 2.43 -6.83
C ASP A 143 0.72 2.52 -5.47
N LEU A 144 1.50 2.67 -4.40
CA LEU A 144 1.06 2.48 -3.03
C LEU A 144 1.92 3.32 -2.09
N VAL A 145 1.35 3.75 -0.99
CA VAL A 145 2.08 4.41 0.10
C VAL A 145 1.82 3.66 1.39
N LEU A 146 2.91 3.34 2.09
CA LEU A 146 2.85 2.82 3.44
C LEU A 146 3.11 3.93 4.42
N ILE A 147 2.35 3.95 5.51
CA ILE A 147 2.45 4.95 6.55
C ILE A 147 2.48 4.25 7.90
N GLY A 148 3.53 4.50 8.68
CA GLY A 148 3.71 3.89 9.99
C GLY A 148 3.92 4.93 11.07
N GLU A 149 3.31 4.71 12.23
CA GLU A 149 3.57 5.46 13.45
C GLU A 149 4.81 4.91 14.15
N CYS A 150 5.64 5.80 14.70
CA CYS A 150 6.82 5.39 15.46
C CYS A 150 6.43 4.73 16.78
N VAL A 151 6.92 3.51 17.03
CA VAL A 151 6.66 2.81 18.29
C VAL A 151 7.57 3.36 19.37
N SER A 152 6.97 3.92 20.43
CA SER A 152 7.72 4.45 21.57
C SER A 152 8.60 3.36 22.19
N GLY A 153 9.90 3.63 22.31
CA GLY A 153 10.87 2.73 22.94
C GLY A 153 11.61 1.76 22.01
N THR A 154 11.24 1.67 20.73
CA THR A 154 12.02 0.90 19.75
C THR A 154 12.48 1.79 18.61
N SER A 155 13.76 2.13 18.58
CA SER A 155 14.33 2.87 17.47
C SER A 155 14.22 2.05 16.20
N GLY A 156 13.48 2.58 15.22
CA GLY A 156 13.46 2.06 13.87
C GLY A 156 12.38 1.04 13.52
N TYR A 157 11.46 0.72 14.43
CA TYR A 157 10.24 -0.03 14.09
C TYR A 157 9.02 0.88 14.04
N TYR A 158 8.12 0.60 13.11
CA TYR A 158 6.90 1.39 12.89
C TYR A 158 5.67 0.50 12.95
N ASN A 159 4.60 0.93 13.60
CA ASN A 159 3.31 0.26 13.53
C ASN A 159 2.51 0.88 12.36
N LEU A 160 1.92 0.07 11.50
CA LEU A 160 1.00 0.60 10.48
C LEU A 160 -0.14 1.36 11.16
N ILE A 161 -0.45 2.55 10.64
CA ILE A 161 -1.59 3.33 11.14
C ILE A 161 -2.88 2.61 10.76
N ASP A 162 -3.84 2.48 11.69
CA ASP A 162 -5.13 1.87 11.40
C ASP A 162 -5.87 2.67 10.29
N ASP A 163 -6.41 1.95 9.31
CA ASP A 163 -7.08 2.47 8.11
C ASP A 163 -6.22 3.32 7.14
N LEU A 164 -5.05 3.82 7.55
CA LEU A 164 -4.20 4.70 6.75
C LEU A 164 -2.79 4.16 6.51
N GLY A 165 -2.47 3.01 7.10
CA GLY A 165 -1.15 2.44 6.99
C GLY A 165 -0.82 1.96 5.58
N LEU A 166 -1.85 1.72 4.77
CA LEU A 166 -1.73 1.31 3.38
C LEU A 166 -2.73 2.09 2.54
N VAL A 167 -2.23 2.98 1.68
CA VAL A 167 -3.08 3.87 0.88
C VAL A 167 -2.60 3.97 -0.56
N ARG A 168 -3.51 4.25 -1.48
CA ARG A 168 -3.18 4.71 -2.84
C ARG A 168 -3.45 6.20 -2.93
N ILE A 169 -2.57 6.94 -3.60
CA ILE A 169 -2.78 8.38 -3.79
C ILE A 169 -3.69 8.58 -4.99
N PHE A 170 -4.78 9.31 -4.79
CA PHE A 170 -5.69 9.72 -5.85
C PHE A 170 -5.29 11.07 -6.43
N SER A 171 -5.03 12.05 -5.56
CA SER A 171 -4.63 13.40 -5.93
C SER A 171 -3.60 13.95 -4.95
N THR A 172 -2.75 14.85 -5.45
CA THR A 172 -1.73 15.55 -4.66
C THR A 172 -1.86 17.05 -4.90
N GLU A 173 -2.10 17.80 -3.85
CA GLU A 173 -2.11 19.26 -3.86
C GLU A 173 -0.89 19.77 -3.11
N ASP A 174 -0.09 20.56 -3.81
CA ASP A 174 1.13 21.15 -3.29
C ASP A 174 0.82 22.56 -2.80
N TYR A 175 1.04 22.80 -1.51
CA TYR A 175 0.90 24.12 -0.92
C TYR A 175 2.26 24.77 -1.00
N GLY A 176 2.48 25.52 -2.08
CA GLY A 176 3.65 26.39 -2.19
C GLY A 176 3.70 27.40 -1.03
N GLU A 177 4.86 28.03 -0.85
CA GLU A 177 5.10 28.97 0.26
C GLU A 177 4.09 30.13 0.36
N GLU A 178 3.33 30.43 -0.70
CA GLU A 178 2.49 31.63 -0.79
C GLU A 178 1.06 31.51 -0.24
N THR A 179 0.51 30.33 0.02
CA THR A 179 -0.95 30.19 0.29
C THR A 179 -1.38 30.12 1.76
N SER A 180 -0.46 30.22 2.72
CA SER A 180 -0.72 29.82 4.12
C SER A 180 -0.87 30.98 5.11
N ILE A 181 -1.84 31.89 4.90
CA ILE A 181 -2.10 32.98 5.87
C ILE A 181 -3.48 32.86 6.54
N LEU A 182 -4.47 32.23 5.89
CA LEU A 182 -5.85 32.24 6.41
C LEU A 182 -6.25 31.03 7.26
N GLU A 183 -5.60 29.87 7.12
CA GLU A 183 -5.82 28.68 7.99
C GLU A 183 -4.73 28.52 9.07
N TYR A 184 -3.83 29.49 9.17
CA TYR A 184 -2.50 29.31 9.79
C TYR A 184 -2.52 29.19 11.32
N ASN A 185 -3.58 29.60 12.02
CA ASN A 185 -3.57 29.59 13.50
C ASN A 185 -3.56 28.19 14.15
N ILE A 186 -3.72 27.10 13.38
CA ILE A 186 -3.64 25.71 13.90
C ILE A 186 -2.48 24.91 13.27
N VAL A 187 -1.74 25.47 12.31
CA VAL A 187 -0.63 24.78 11.60
C VAL A 187 0.74 25.44 11.91
N THR A 188 0.73 26.55 12.64
CA THR A 188 1.79 27.57 12.69
C THR A 188 3.13 27.22 13.30
N ASN A 189 3.31 26.08 13.99
CA ASN A 189 4.57 25.81 14.68
C ASN A 189 5.54 24.88 13.93
N THR A 190 5.19 24.38 12.74
CA THR A 190 6.16 23.70 11.85
C THR A 190 6.51 24.61 10.68
N VAL A 191 7.16 25.74 11.00
CA VAL A 191 7.64 26.72 10.03
C VAL A 191 8.77 26.09 9.19
N GLY A 192 8.56 25.90 7.89
CA GLY A 192 9.61 25.57 6.91
C GLY A 192 9.60 24.16 6.30
N ALA A 193 8.71 23.27 6.76
CA ALA A 193 8.59 21.93 6.17
C ALA A 193 7.74 21.96 4.89
N ALA A 194 8.17 21.27 3.83
CA ALA A 194 7.32 21.06 2.66
C ALA A 194 6.07 20.28 3.06
N THR A 195 4.91 20.82 2.68
CA THR A 195 3.59 20.28 3.02
C THR A 195 2.80 19.95 1.77
N ALA A 196 2.09 18.83 1.77
CA ALA A 196 1.17 18.46 0.71
C ALA A 196 -0.13 17.96 1.32
N THR A 197 -1.24 18.27 0.63
CA THR A 197 -2.51 17.63 0.89
C THR A 197 -2.69 16.49 -0.10
N LEU A 198 -2.96 15.30 0.43
CA LEU A 198 -3.15 14.08 -0.32
C LEU A 198 -4.61 13.68 -0.22
N GLU A 199 -5.23 13.42 -1.36
CA GLU A 199 -6.46 12.64 -1.40
C GLU A 199 -6.07 11.20 -1.60
N VAL A 200 -6.38 10.34 -0.63
CA VAL A 200 -5.93 8.96 -0.59
C VAL A 200 -7.09 8.00 -0.50
N ILE A 201 -6.88 6.79 -1.03
CA ILE A 201 -7.81 5.67 -0.93
C ILE A 201 -7.17 4.64 -0.01
N PRO A 202 -7.69 4.46 1.23
CA PRO A 202 -7.34 3.34 2.11
C PRO A 202 -7.44 2.00 1.40
N VAL A 203 -6.50 1.10 1.64
CA VAL A 203 -6.53 -0.24 1.06
C VAL A 203 -6.34 -1.30 2.16
N ASP A 204 -7.27 -2.24 2.27
CA ASP A 204 -7.21 -3.31 3.28
C ASP A 204 -6.12 -4.37 2.98
N SER A 205 -5.77 -4.54 1.70
CA SER A 205 -4.74 -5.45 1.19
C SER A 205 -4.17 -4.90 -0.11
N ALA A 206 -2.86 -4.96 -0.33
CA ALA A 206 -2.32 -4.43 -1.59
C ALA A 206 -2.71 -5.23 -2.84
N GLU A 207 -3.32 -6.41 -2.67
CA GLU A 207 -3.91 -7.23 -3.73
C GLU A 207 -5.41 -6.95 -3.94
N SER A 208 -6.01 -6.04 -3.16
CA SER A 208 -7.42 -5.72 -3.31
C SER A 208 -7.69 -5.24 -4.73
N ASN A 209 -8.53 -6.00 -5.45
CA ASN A 209 -9.01 -5.62 -6.77
C ASN A 209 -9.82 -4.33 -6.63
N LEU A 210 -9.22 -3.24 -7.09
CA LEU A 210 -9.83 -1.90 -7.08
C LEU A 210 -11.22 -1.87 -7.74
N GLY A 211 -11.49 -2.74 -8.71
CA GLY A 211 -12.80 -2.84 -9.37
C GLY A 211 -13.94 -3.34 -8.48
N GLU A 212 -13.63 -4.04 -7.38
CA GLU A 212 -14.64 -4.53 -6.41
C GLU A 212 -14.77 -3.62 -5.20
N MET A 213 -13.86 -2.66 -5.04
CA MET A 213 -13.80 -1.78 -3.90
C MET A 213 -14.67 -0.54 -4.13
N THR A 214 -15.55 -0.21 -3.18
CA THR A 214 -16.17 1.12 -3.14
C THR A 214 -15.12 2.10 -2.59
N PRO A 215 -14.54 2.98 -3.42
CA PRO A 215 -13.45 3.80 -2.95
C PRO A 215 -13.94 4.80 -1.92
N ARG A 216 -13.26 4.82 -0.77
CA ARG A 216 -13.40 5.87 0.23
C ARG A 216 -12.22 6.81 0.04
N ILE A 217 -12.48 8.05 -0.32
CA ILE A 217 -11.43 9.07 -0.41
C ILE A 217 -11.31 9.72 0.96
N GLU A 218 -10.11 9.71 1.53
CA GLU A 218 -9.74 10.46 2.73
C GLU A 218 -8.76 11.57 2.34
N ARG A 219 -8.85 12.71 3.04
CA ARG A 219 -7.91 13.82 2.85
C ARG A 219 -6.90 13.83 4.00
N LEU A 220 -5.63 13.72 3.65
CA LEU A 220 -4.49 13.72 4.57
C LEU A 220 -3.61 14.91 4.29
N HIS A 221 -3.22 15.63 5.34
CA HIS A 221 -2.14 16.59 5.25
C HIS A 221 -0.87 15.93 5.73
N ILE A 222 0.16 15.90 4.87
CA ILE A 222 1.46 15.33 5.17
C ILE A 222 2.51 16.44 5.11
N SER A 223 3.39 16.48 6.10
CA SER A 223 4.54 17.37 6.09
C SER A 223 5.82 16.59 6.33
N LEU A 224 6.89 16.99 5.66
CA LEU A 224 8.20 16.38 5.86
C LEU A 224 8.72 16.78 7.25
N LEU A 225 9.15 15.80 8.06
CA LEU A 225 9.78 16.13 9.34
C LEU A 225 11.22 16.58 9.08
N ASP A 226 11.41 17.89 8.93
CA ASP A 226 12.73 18.48 8.73
C ASP A 226 13.55 18.32 10.03
N LEU A 227 14.36 17.28 10.09
CA LEU A 227 15.36 17.13 11.14
C LEU A 227 16.36 18.24 10.88
N ALA A 228 16.30 19.30 11.69
CA ALA A 228 17.06 20.56 11.63
C ALA A 228 18.60 20.42 11.69
N LEU A 229 19.18 19.41 11.04
CA LEU A 229 20.61 19.23 10.83
C LEU A 229 21.04 19.98 9.57
N GLY A 230 20.93 21.31 9.60
CA GLY A 230 21.85 22.28 8.97
C GLY A 230 22.37 22.07 7.53
N ALA A 231 21.72 21.27 6.69
CA ALA A 231 22.21 20.94 5.35
C ALA A 231 21.36 21.62 4.28
N SER A 232 22.02 22.33 3.36
CA SER A 232 21.47 22.97 2.16
C SER A 232 20.83 22.01 1.14
N THR A 233 20.52 20.78 1.54
CA THR A 233 19.93 19.72 0.71
C THR A 233 18.41 19.67 0.78
N SER A 234 17.77 20.55 1.56
CA SER A 234 16.31 20.51 1.79
C SER A 234 15.50 20.76 0.51
N SER A 235 15.96 21.61 -0.41
CA SER A 235 15.23 21.91 -1.65
C SER A 235 15.13 20.70 -2.58
N ASP A 236 16.20 19.92 -2.70
CA ASP A 236 16.22 18.74 -3.57
C ASP A 236 15.35 17.62 -2.99
N LEU A 237 15.47 17.39 -1.68
CA LEU A 237 14.59 16.45 -0.97
C LEU A 237 13.12 16.82 -1.15
N ASN A 238 12.80 18.13 -1.05
CA ASN A 238 11.45 18.67 -1.23
C ASN A 238 10.90 18.43 -2.64
N ARG A 239 11.74 18.50 -3.67
CA ARG A 239 11.31 18.19 -5.04
C ARG A 239 11.13 16.68 -5.23
N ASP A 240 12.03 15.89 -4.66
CA ASP A 240 12.05 14.44 -4.87
C ASP A 240 10.82 13.77 -4.22
N TRP A 241 10.47 14.10 -2.97
CA TRP A 241 9.28 13.51 -2.33
C TRP A 241 7.97 13.91 -3.03
N LEU A 242 7.80 15.19 -3.41
CA LEU A 242 6.61 15.63 -4.16
C LEU A 242 6.52 14.94 -5.52
N SER A 243 7.65 14.77 -6.20
CA SER A 243 7.68 14.06 -7.48
C SER A 243 7.29 12.58 -7.32
N ALA A 244 7.72 11.93 -6.24
CA ALA A 244 7.35 10.56 -5.91
C ALA A 244 5.84 10.43 -5.64
N LEU A 245 5.25 11.36 -4.88
CA LEU A 245 3.81 11.36 -4.61
C LEU A 245 3.00 11.59 -5.88
N ARG A 246 3.39 12.56 -6.72
CA ARG A 246 2.75 12.83 -8.01
C ARG A 246 2.84 11.62 -8.95
N TYR A 247 3.99 10.95 -8.98
CA TYR A 247 4.16 9.73 -9.76
C TYR A 247 3.20 8.63 -9.28
N SER A 248 3.12 8.42 -7.97
CA SER A 248 2.22 7.43 -7.35
C SER A 248 0.74 7.73 -7.62
N ALA A 249 0.37 9.02 -7.60
CA ALA A 249 -0.96 9.49 -7.96
C ALA A 249 -1.30 9.19 -9.42
N ASN A 250 -0.40 9.57 -10.34
CA ASN A 250 -0.57 9.31 -11.77
C ASN A 250 -0.71 7.82 -12.07
N TYR A 251 0.06 6.98 -11.38
CA TYR A 251 -0.05 5.52 -11.54
C TYR A 251 -1.41 5.00 -11.07
N THR A 252 -1.91 5.48 -9.92
CA THR A 252 -3.23 5.12 -9.40
C THR A 252 -4.34 5.54 -10.38
N ILE A 253 -4.29 6.77 -10.90
CA ILE A 253 -5.22 7.27 -11.92
C ILE A 253 -5.16 6.39 -13.17
N GLN A 254 -3.97 6.02 -13.64
CA GLN A 254 -3.83 5.14 -14.79
C GLN A 254 -4.45 3.76 -14.57
N ILE A 255 -4.31 3.18 -13.38
CA ILE A 255 -4.98 1.90 -13.05
C ILE A 255 -6.50 2.07 -13.06
N TRP A 256 -7.01 3.16 -12.51
CA TRP A 256 -8.44 3.43 -12.40
C TRP A 256 -9.12 3.78 -13.73
N CYS A 257 -8.47 4.60 -14.54
CA CYS A 257 -9.00 5.10 -15.81
C CYS A 257 -8.84 4.09 -16.95
N ARG A 258 -7.96 3.09 -16.80
CA ARG A 258 -7.94 1.98 -17.76
C ARG A 258 -9.21 1.17 -17.52
N PRO A 259 -10.14 1.12 -18.50
CA PRO A 259 -11.28 0.24 -18.37
C PRO A 259 -10.70 -1.15 -18.11
N TRP A 260 -10.95 -1.70 -16.91
CA TRP A 260 -10.57 -3.06 -16.57
C TRP A 260 -11.14 -3.92 -17.69
N LYS A 261 -10.32 -4.27 -18.69
CA LYS A 261 -10.59 -5.44 -19.50
C LYS A 261 -10.52 -6.54 -18.47
N ALA A 262 -11.69 -6.90 -17.94
CA ALA A 262 -11.84 -7.72 -16.76
C ALA A 262 -10.75 -8.79 -16.80
N HIS A 263 -9.72 -8.61 -15.95
CA HIS A 263 -8.66 -9.60 -15.76
C HIS A 263 -9.32 -10.76 -15.00
N LYS A 264 -10.28 -11.43 -15.62
CA LYS A 264 -10.58 -12.81 -15.33
C LYS A 264 -9.36 -13.57 -15.83
N GLY A 265 -8.41 -13.70 -14.91
CA GLY A 265 -7.10 -14.33 -14.98
C GLY A 265 -6.66 -14.94 -16.32
N GLY A 266 -5.52 -14.47 -16.83
CA GLY A 266 -4.63 -15.37 -17.58
C GLY A 266 -3.85 -14.79 -18.74
N ASP A 267 -4.22 -13.62 -19.29
CA ASP A 267 -3.88 -13.41 -20.70
C ASP A 267 -2.63 -12.61 -21.03
N ASP A 268 -2.02 -11.78 -20.17
CA ASP A 268 -0.81 -11.05 -20.59
C ASP A 268 0.42 -11.97 -20.67
N THR A 269 0.59 -12.87 -19.70
CA THR A 269 1.60 -13.93 -19.78
C THR A 269 1.24 -14.94 -20.87
N ALA A 270 -0.04 -15.25 -21.09
CA ALA A 270 -0.45 -16.11 -22.19
C ALA A 270 -0.28 -15.43 -23.56
N GLN A 271 -0.42 -14.11 -23.69
CA GLN A 271 -0.17 -13.34 -24.92
C GLN A 271 1.32 -13.26 -25.20
N VAL A 272 2.14 -13.02 -24.18
CA VAL A 272 3.59 -13.06 -24.31
C VAL A 272 4.04 -14.47 -24.68
N LEU A 273 3.54 -15.51 -23.99
CA LEU A 273 3.83 -16.90 -24.34
C LEU A 273 3.31 -17.25 -25.73
N ALA A 274 2.11 -16.83 -26.12
CA ALA A 274 1.56 -17.04 -27.45
C ALA A 274 2.36 -16.33 -28.54
N SER A 275 2.87 -15.12 -28.28
CA SER A 275 3.78 -14.42 -29.20
C SER A 275 5.15 -15.11 -29.29
N LEU A 276 5.64 -15.68 -28.19
CA LEU A 276 6.84 -16.49 -28.16
C LEU A 276 6.65 -17.79 -28.95
N VAL A 277 5.52 -18.50 -28.77
CA VAL A 277 5.14 -19.69 -29.55
C VAL A 277 5.02 -19.34 -31.03
N GLY A 278 4.36 -18.22 -31.34
CA GLY A 278 4.17 -17.74 -32.71
C GLY A 278 5.47 -17.35 -33.41
N SER A 279 6.53 -17.01 -32.66
CA SER A 279 7.84 -16.66 -33.22
C SER A 279 8.67 -17.86 -33.70
N GLY A 280 8.20 -19.09 -33.49
CA GLY A 280 8.92 -20.32 -33.87
C GLY A 280 10.19 -20.58 -33.04
N LEU A 281 10.43 -19.78 -32.00
CA LEU A 281 11.48 -20.06 -31.02
C LEU A 281 11.08 -21.31 -30.21
N PRO A 282 11.99 -22.28 -30.03
CA PRO A 282 11.69 -23.44 -29.21
C PRO A 282 11.36 -22.96 -27.80
N LEU A 283 10.12 -23.19 -27.37
CA LEU A 283 9.73 -22.99 -25.99
C LEU A 283 10.76 -23.75 -25.14
N PRO A 284 11.45 -23.08 -24.20
CA PRO A 284 12.32 -23.80 -23.28
C PRO A 284 11.42 -24.82 -22.59
N ARG A 285 11.65 -26.11 -22.88
CA ARG A 285 10.96 -27.20 -22.20
C ARG A 285 11.32 -27.05 -20.73
N SER A 286 10.42 -26.42 -19.98
CA SER A 286 10.51 -26.42 -18.54
C SER A 286 10.37 -27.90 -18.14
N PRO A 287 11.34 -28.51 -17.45
CA PRO A 287 11.29 -29.91 -17.03
C PRO A 287 10.25 -30.05 -15.89
N SER A 288 8.97 -29.86 -16.21
CA SER A 288 7.87 -29.69 -15.25
C SER A 288 6.62 -30.48 -15.65
N GLY A 289 6.80 -31.67 -16.21
CA GLY A 289 5.78 -32.72 -16.11
C GLY A 289 6.07 -33.49 -14.83
N LEU A 290 5.10 -33.55 -13.92
CA LEU A 290 5.13 -34.20 -12.60
C LEU A 290 5.81 -33.43 -11.44
N ILE A 291 5.04 -32.59 -10.73
CA ILE A 291 5.11 -32.60 -9.26
C ILE A 291 3.67 -32.47 -8.71
N PRO A 292 3.11 -33.51 -8.08
CA PRO A 292 1.87 -33.39 -7.31
C PRO A 292 2.11 -32.52 -6.06
N HIS A 293 1.16 -31.64 -5.77
CA HIS A 293 1.14 -30.77 -4.60
C HIS A 293 1.12 -31.58 -3.29
N SER A 294 2.30 -31.90 -2.75
CA SER A 294 2.46 -32.37 -1.37
C SER A 294 2.90 -31.21 -0.48
N ASN A 295 2.19 -30.99 0.63
CA ASN A 295 2.37 -29.93 1.65
C ASN A 295 3.72 -30.01 2.42
N SER A 296 4.83 -30.24 1.72
CA SER A 296 6.17 -30.26 2.31
C SER A 296 6.72 -28.82 2.40
N ARG A 297 6.89 -28.36 3.63
CA ARG A 297 7.46 -27.05 4.01
C ARG A 297 8.96 -26.92 3.64
N GLU A 298 9.56 -27.98 3.11
CA GLU A 298 10.96 -28.05 2.67
C GLU A 298 11.17 -27.65 1.20
N GLY A 299 10.10 -27.47 0.42
CA GLY A 299 10.17 -27.07 -1.00
C GLY A 299 10.41 -25.58 -1.26
N GLY A 300 10.32 -24.72 -0.23
CA GLY A 300 10.29 -23.26 -0.38
C GLY A 300 11.54 -22.66 -1.03
N ALA A 301 12.73 -23.13 -0.65
CA ALA A 301 13.98 -22.61 -1.19
C ALA A 301 14.16 -22.89 -2.69
N SER A 302 13.74 -24.06 -3.16
CA SER A 302 13.85 -24.43 -4.58
C SER A 302 12.85 -23.67 -5.46
N ILE A 303 11.66 -23.39 -4.92
CA ILE A 303 10.63 -22.59 -5.59
C ILE A 303 11.10 -21.14 -5.66
N GLN A 304 11.62 -20.60 -4.56
CA GLN A 304 12.15 -19.25 -4.50
C GLN A 304 13.31 -19.06 -5.47
N GLU A 305 14.28 -19.97 -5.53
CA GLU A 305 15.39 -19.89 -6.50
C GLU A 305 14.88 -19.91 -7.96
N ARG A 306 13.86 -20.72 -8.25
CA ARG A 306 13.24 -20.79 -9.58
C ARG A 306 12.53 -19.48 -9.93
N GLU A 307 11.78 -18.92 -8.99
CA GLU A 307 11.08 -17.64 -9.15
C GLU A 307 12.09 -16.50 -9.36
N GLU A 308 13.18 -16.50 -8.60
CA GLU A 308 14.30 -15.58 -8.78
C GLU A 308 14.86 -15.68 -10.19
N ARG A 309 15.30 -16.86 -10.64
CA ARG A 309 15.86 -17.06 -11.99
C ARG A 309 14.87 -16.70 -13.10
N GLY A 310 13.60 -17.02 -12.91
CA GLY A 310 12.52 -16.68 -13.85
C GLY A 310 12.36 -15.17 -14.00
N TRP A 311 12.35 -14.44 -12.88
CA TRP A 311 12.27 -12.99 -12.86
C TRP A 311 13.47 -12.34 -13.55
N TRP A 312 14.70 -12.81 -13.26
CA TRP A 312 15.93 -12.29 -13.90
C TRP A 312 15.85 -12.41 -15.42
N SER A 313 15.35 -13.55 -15.93
CA SER A 313 15.15 -13.74 -17.37
C SER A 313 14.11 -12.78 -17.94
N ILE A 314 12.97 -12.61 -17.27
CA ILE A 314 11.89 -11.71 -17.74
C ILE A 314 12.37 -10.26 -17.79
N CYS A 315 12.97 -9.74 -16.72
CA CYS A 315 13.48 -8.37 -16.68
C CYS A 315 14.55 -8.14 -17.73
N PHE A 316 15.48 -9.09 -17.88
CA PHE A 316 16.48 -9.02 -18.93
C PHE A 316 15.83 -8.89 -20.32
N HIS A 317 14.85 -9.74 -20.65
CA HIS A 317 14.15 -9.67 -21.93
C HIS A 317 13.36 -8.36 -22.10
N GLN A 318 12.68 -7.88 -21.06
CA GLN A 318 11.95 -6.62 -21.09
C GLN A 318 12.87 -5.42 -21.35
N VAL A 319 14.01 -5.34 -20.64
CA VAL A 319 15.00 -4.27 -20.83
C VAL A 319 15.64 -4.35 -22.21
N MET A 320 15.99 -5.56 -22.67
CA MET A 320 16.51 -5.76 -24.03
C MET A 320 15.51 -5.28 -25.10
N ASN A 321 14.23 -5.61 -24.94
CA ASN A 321 13.17 -5.19 -25.87
C ASN A 321 12.93 -3.68 -25.84
N ALA A 322 12.88 -3.07 -24.66
CA ALA A 322 12.74 -1.62 -24.50
C ALA A 322 13.92 -0.87 -25.14
N LYS A 323 15.16 -1.29 -24.89
CA LYS A 323 16.35 -0.68 -25.50
C LYS A 323 16.39 -0.84 -27.01
N ARG A 324 15.92 -1.97 -27.55
CA ARG A 324 15.80 -2.17 -29.01
C ARG A 324 14.78 -1.24 -29.65
N GLN A 325 13.69 -0.90 -28.96
CA GLN A 325 12.68 0.04 -29.47
C GLN A 325 13.17 1.50 -29.48
N ILE A 326 14.03 1.86 -28.53
CA ILE A 326 14.60 3.21 -28.40
C ILE A 326 15.78 3.44 -29.36
N ALA A 327 16.46 2.37 -29.79
CA ALA A 327 17.56 2.48 -30.75
C ALA A 327 17.06 3.17 -32.04
N PRO A 328 17.64 4.32 -32.42
CA PRO A 328 17.17 5.08 -33.57
C PRO A 328 17.22 4.19 -34.81
N ARG A 329 16.14 4.19 -35.60
CA ARG A 329 16.17 3.66 -36.96
C ARG A 329 17.08 4.57 -37.78
N ILE A 330 18.37 4.30 -37.73
CA ILE A 330 19.35 4.94 -38.61
C ILE A 330 19.03 4.40 -40.02
N GLY A 331 18.33 5.23 -40.79
CA GLY A 331 18.13 5.06 -42.24
C GLY A 331 19.24 5.73 -43.02
#